data_AF-A0A512HUV8-F1
#
_entry.id   AF-A0A512HUV8-F1
#
_cell.length_a   1.000
_cell.length_b   1.000
_cell.length_c   1.000
_cell.angle_alpha   90.00
_cell.angle_beta   90.00
_cell.angle_gamma   90.00
#
_symmetry.space_group_name_H-M   'P 1'
#
loop_
_entity.id
_entity.type
_entity.pdbx_description
1 polymer ?
#
loop_
_entity_poly.entity_id
_entity_poly.type
_entity_poly.pdbx_seq_one_letter_code
_entity_poly.pdbx_strand_id
1 'polypeptide(L)'
;MIGPVHNETVGMPEPGKVRYDWTGFSRKQWGPVSVVSRYNTVEATVGHATIVLDLTDRRPLEERQRSPIATPFRDGVPVWLNGRRVATVRRDPTSPFGLFVRWARKEIAGDPGFVLPGMRLADRSFPGMTSLKCDAGTLVRTNVLAAPWNGFAWHYTLPGISFGAPCVAAGVRPEHIALWFAIRETNR
;
A
#
# COMPACT_ATOMS: atom_id res chain seq x y z
N MET A 1 24.67 40.00 20.12
CA MET A 1 24.86 38.63 20.63
C MET A 1 23.77 37.76 20.04
N ILE A 2 24.12 36.94 19.04
CA ILE A 2 23.20 36.01 18.39
C ILE A 2 23.30 34.70 19.17
N GLY A 3 22.22 34.31 19.84
CA GLY A 3 22.17 33.07 20.62
C GLY A 3 22.30 31.83 19.73
N PRO A 4 22.75 30.69 20.29
CA PRO A 4 22.92 29.47 19.53
C PRO A 4 21.56 28.97 19.03
N VAL A 5 21.44 28.79 17.71
CA VAL A 5 20.32 28.10 17.07
C VAL A 5 20.40 26.63 17.50
N HIS A 6 19.49 26.20 18.37
CA HIS A 6 19.25 24.79 18.61
C HIS A 6 18.70 24.19 17.33
N ASN A 7 19.55 23.47 16.59
CA ASN A 7 19.10 22.49 15.61
C ASN A 7 18.41 21.37 16.40
N GLU A 8 17.09 21.46 16.55
CA GLU A 8 16.28 20.30 16.88
C GLU A 8 16.56 19.25 15.81
N THR A 9 17.35 18.25 16.19
CA THR A 9 17.51 17.04 15.40
C THR A 9 16.13 16.41 15.42
N VAL A 10 15.35 16.63 14.36
CA VAL A 10 14.06 15.96 14.14
C VAL A 10 14.36 14.47 14.26
N GLY A 11 14.05 13.89 15.41
CA GLY A 11 14.37 12.51 15.74
C GLY A 11 13.75 11.64 14.67
N MET A 12 14.59 11.02 13.83
CA MET A 12 14.08 10.00 12.93
C MET A 12 13.39 8.94 13.78
N PRO A 13 12.15 8.58 13.47
CA PRO A 13 11.43 7.61 14.27
C PRO A 13 12.20 6.30 14.29
N GLU A 14 12.32 5.68 15.47
CA GLU A 14 13.03 4.42 15.63
C GLU A 14 12.52 3.38 14.63
N PRO A 15 13.42 2.68 13.91
CA PRO A 15 13.02 1.62 13.00
C PRO A 15 12.22 0.57 13.78
N GLY A 16 10.99 0.29 13.32
CA GLY A 16 10.09 -0.66 13.96
C GLY A 16 8.98 -0.04 14.82
N LYS A 17 8.97 1.27 15.07
CA LYS A 17 7.87 1.92 15.80
C LYS A 17 6.55 1.79 15.01
N VAL A 18 5.56 1.14 15.62
CA VAL A 18 4.21 0.99 15.07
C VAL A 18 3.56 2.37 15.01
N ARG A 19 3.09 2.76 13.82
CA ARG A 19 2.29 3.98 13.62
C ARG A 19 0.85 3.73 14.05
N TYR A 20 0.28 2.60 13.62
CA TYR A 20 -1.03 2.10 14.03
C TYR A 20 -1.21 0.64 13.60
N ASP A 21 -2.18 -0.03 14.23
CA ASP A 21 -2.65 -1.40 13.94
C ASP A 21 -4.18 -1.35 13.86
N TRP A 22 -4.76 -2.06 12.90
CA TRP A 22 -6.19 -2.28 12.86
C TRP A 22 -6.57 -3.67 12.34
N THR A 23 -7.70 -4.19 12.81
CA THR A 23 -8.30 -5.44 12.34
C THR A 23 -9.73 -5.22 11.84
N GLY A 24 -10.17 -6.01 10.84
CA GLY A 24 -11.48 -5.82 10.23
C GLY A 24 -11.99 -7.01 9.44
N PHE A 25 -13.25 -6.91 9.00
CA PHE A 25 -13.90 -7.84 8.07
C PHE A 25 -13.92 -9.32 8.47
N SER A 26 -13.96 -9.61 9.78
CA SER A 26 -13.90 -10.98 10.34
C SER A 26 -14.94 -11.97 9.81
N ARG A 27 -16.09 -11.50 9.30
CA ARG A 27 -17.19 -12.34 8.79
C ARG A 27 -17.18 -12.55 7.28
N LYS A 28 -16.11 -12.17 6.58
CA LYS A 28 -16.02 -12.36 5.12
C LYS A 28 -15.47 -13.75 4.80
N GLN A 29 -15.87 -14.29 3.65
CA GLN A 29 -15.48 -15.63 3.21
C GLN A 29 -13.96 -15.83 3.07
N TRP A 30 -13.23 -14.74 2.87
CA TRP A 30 -11.76 -14.73 2.79
C TRP A 30 -11.08 -14.52 4.16
N GLY A 31 -11.83 -14.43 5.25
CA GLY A 31 -11.32 -14.35 6.62
C GLY A 31 -11.12 -12.92 7.15
N PRO A 32 -10.60 -12.80 8.39
CA PRO A 32 -10.26 -11.50 8.97
C PRO A 32 -9.05 -10.87 8.28
N VAL A 33 -9.01 -9.54 8.27
CA VAL A 33 -7.85 -8.73 7.90
C VAL A 33 -7.24 -8.14 9.16
N SER A 34 -5.92 -8.16 9.24
CA SER A 34 -5.11 -7.33 10.15
C SER A 34 -4.13 -6.52 9.33
N VAL A 35 -3.95 -5.24 9.65
CA VAL A 35 -2.95 -4.36 9.01
C VAL A 35 -2.16 -3.65 10.09
N VAL A 36 -0.83 -3.78 10.01
CA VAL A 36 0.10 -3.10 10.90
C VAL A 36 0.99 -2.17 10.08
N SER A 37 0.86 -0.87 10.32
CA SER A 37 1.61 0.16 9.62
C SER A 37 2.76 0.67 10.49
N ARG A 38 3.97 0.64 9.94
CA ARG A 38 5.21 1.18 10.54
C ARG A 38 5.75 2.29 9.64
N TYR A 39 6.81 2.95 10.06
CA TYR A 39 7.40 4.06 9.28
C TYR A 39 7.94 3.64 7.92
N ASN A 40 8.55 2.46 7.84
CA ASN A 40 9.22 1.95 6.65
C ASN A 40 8.64 0.61 6.17
N THR A 41 7.60 0.09 6.82
CA THR A 41 6.95 -1.15 6.40
C THR A 41 5.45 -1.09 6.60
N VAL A 42 4.73 -1.81 5.75
CA VAL A 42 3.31 -2.10 5.94
C VAL A 42 3.12 -3.60 5.87
N GLU A 43 2.48 -4.15 6.89
CA GLU A 43 2.15 -5.55 6.98
C GLU A 43 0.64 -5.72 6.91
N ALA A 44 0.16 -6.65 6.08
CA ALA A 44 -1.24 -7.02 6.01
C ALA A 44 -1.39 -8.54 6.04
N THR A 45 -2.24 -9.03 6.92
CA THR A 45 -2.51 -10.47 7.11
C THR A 45 -3.96 -10.78 6.79
N VAL A 46 -4.17 -11.81 5.96
CA VAL A 46 -5.48 -12.36 5.61
C VAL A 46 -5.43 -13.88 5.71
N GLY A 47 -6.19 -14.45 6.65
CA GLY A 47 -6.12 -15.88 6.94
C GLY A 47 -4.70 -16.31 7.32
N HIS A 48 -4.07 -17.14 6.48
CA HIS A 48 -2.70 -17.65 6.68
C HIS A 48 -1.63 -16.90 5.86
N ALA A 49 -2.01 -15.85 5.13
CA ALA A 49 -1.11 -15.11 4.25
C ALA A 49 -0.81 -13.73 4.84
N THR A 50 0.47 -13.48 5.11
CA THR A 50 1.00 -12.20 5.57
C THR A 50 1.87 -11.59 4.48
N ILE A 51 1.44 -10.44 3.98
CA ILE A 51 2.19 -9.61 3.04
C ILE A 51 2.89 -8.49 3.81
N VAL A 52 4.19 -8.34 3.58
CA VAL A 52 4.96 -7.19 4.06
C VAL A 52 5.50 -6.42 2.87
N LEU A 53 5.22 -5.12 2.85
CA LEU A 53 5.84 -4.16 1.94
C LEU A 53 6.99 -3.47 2.65
N ASP A 54 8.16 -3.51 2.04
CA ASP A 54 9.35 -2.79 2.52
C ASP A 54 9.46 -1.44 1.79
N LEU A 55 9.05 -0.38 2.49
CA LEU A 55 9.02 0.99 2.02
C LEU A 55 10.32 1.75 2.38
N THR A 56 11.35 1.05 2.86
CA THR A 56 12.61 1.68 3.24
C THR A 56 13.23 2.35 2.01
N ASP A 57 13.35 3.67 2.08
CA ASP A 57 14.08 4.44 1.08
C ASP A 57 15.57 4.06 1.17
N ARG A 58 16.08 3.43 0.11
CA ARG A 58 17.47 2.97 -0.01
C ARG A 58 18.34 3.92 -0.84
N ARG A 59 17.79 5.04 -1.32
CA ARG A 59 18.53 6.00 -2.14
C ARG A 59 19.67 6.63 -1.32
N PRO A 60 20.78 7.06 -1.96
CA PRO A 60 21.80 7.87 -1.31
C PRO A 60 21.23 9.18 -0.74
N LEU A 61 21.85 9.72 0.32
CA LEU A 61 21.37 10.93 1.00
C LEU A 61 21.20 12.12 0.03
N GLU A 62 22.15 12.32 -0.88
CA GLU A 62 22.11 13.39 -1.88
C GLU A 62 20.88 13.29 -2.79
N GLU A 63 20.50 12.08 -3.20
CA GLU A 63 19.34 11.85 -4.05
C GLU A 63 18.04 12.10 -3.28
N ARG A 64 17.98 11.74 -2.00
CA ARG A 64 16.84 12.05 -1.12
C ARG A 64 16.66 13.55 -0.96
N GLN A 65 17.75 14.30 -0.79
CA GLN A 65 17.71 15.76 -0.69
C GLN A 65 17.25 16.43 -1.99
N ARG A 66 17.67 15.91 -3.15
CA ARG A 66 17.24 16.41 -4.47
C ARG A 66 15.79 16.09 -4.80
N SER A 67 15.21 15.03 -4.22
CA SER A 67 13.85 14.58 -4.52
C SER A 67 13.15 14.04 -3.27
N PRO A 68 12.77 14.93 -2.33
CA PRO A 68 12.20 14.54 -1.05
C PRO A 68 10.78 13.96 -1.18
N ILE A 69 10.08 14.27 -2.28
CA ILE A 69 8.67 13.85 -2.52
C ILE A 69 8.60 12.58 -3.39
N ALA A 70 9.73 11.95 -3.73
CA ALA A 70 9.71 10.74 -4.55
C ALA A 70 9.06 9.57 -3.78
N THR A 71 8.09 8.91 -4.40
CA THR A 71 7.41 7.75 -3.81
C THR A 71 8.34 6.53 -3.81
N PRO A 72 8.31 5.67 -2.76
CA PRO A 72 9.16 4.47 -2.70
C PRO A 72 8.93 3.49 -3.86
N PHE A 73 7.75 3.55 -4.50
CA PHE A 73 7.42 2.76 -5.68
C PHE A 73 8.23 3.12 -6.93
N ARG A 74 8.95 4.25 -6.96
CA ARG A 74 9.78 4.64 -8.12
C ARG A 74 10.90 3.61 -8.35
N ASP A 75 11.58 3.19 -7.29
CA ASP A 75 12.74 2.29 -7.37
C ASP A 75 12.34 0.81 -7.19
N GLY A 76 11.12 0.61 -6.71
CA GLY A 76 10.51 -0.69 -6.51
C GLY A 76 10.47 -1.07 -5.04
N VAL A 77 9.28 -1.45 -4.59
CA VAL A 77 8.99 -1.89 -3.23
C VAL A 77 9.01 -3.42 -3.20
N PRO A 78 9.94 -4.05 -2.47
CA PRO A 78 9.93 -5.50 -2.27
C PRO A 78 8.65 -5.94 -1.56
N VAL A 79 8.08 -7.06 -2.02
CA VAL A 79 6.93 -7.73 -1.42
C VAL A 79 7.39 -9.06 -0.84
N TRP A 80 7.11 -9.24 0.45
CA TRP A 80 7.38 -10.46 1.18
C TRP A 80 6.06 -11.16 1.51
N LEU A 81 5.98 -12.46 1.26
CA LEU A 81 4.89 -13.34 1.66
C LEU A 81 5.42 -14.31 2.71
N ASN A 82 4.87 -14.27 3.92
CA ASN A 82 5.24 -15.16 5.02
C ASN A 82 6.77 -15.23 5.24
N GLY A 83 7.44 -14.08 5.18
CA GLY A 83 8.89 -13.96 5.36
C GLY A 83 9.74 -14.28 4.12
N ARG A 84 9.15 -14.71 3.00
CA ARG A 84 9.86 -14.93 1.72
C ARG A 84 9.59 -13.81 0.73
N ARG A 85 10.63 -13.25 0.11
CA ARG A 85 10.44 -12.29 -0.99
C ARG A 85 9.81 -12.99 -2.19
N VAL A 86 8.66 -12.47 -2.65
CA VAL A 86 7.91 -13.06 -3.79
C VAL A 86 7.70 -12.09 -4.95
N ALA A 87 7.71 -10.78 -4.71
CA ALA A 87 7.51 -9.81 -5.78
C ALA A 87 8.21 -8.48 -5.50
N THR A 88 8.12 -7.58 -6.47
CA THR A 88 8.49 -6.18 -6.38
C THR A 88 7.40 -5.35 -7.06
N VAL A 89 6.91 -4.32 -6.38
CA VAL A 89 5.91 -3.39 -6.90
C VAL A 89 6.62 -2.13 -7.36
N ARG A 90 6.47 -1.77 -8.64
CA ARG A 90 7.05 -0.57 -9.21
C ARG A 90 5.97 0.33 -9.77
N ARG A 91 6.19 1.63 -9.71
CA ARG A 91 5.36 2.57 -10.45
C ARG A 91 5.58 2.36 -11.94
N ASP A 92 4.49 2.26 -12.69
CA ASP A 92 4.54 2.21 -14.16
C ASP A 92 5.07 3.58 -14.67
N PRO A 93 6.19 3.61 -15.42
CA PRO A 93 6.79 4.86 -15.91
C PRO A 93 5.92 5.54 -16.98
N THR A 94 5.05 4.78 -17.65
CA THR A 94 4.07 5.31 -18.62
C THR A 94 2.81 5.81 -17.95
N SER A 95 2.65 5.55 -16.64
CA SER A 95 1.50 6.03 -15.89
C SER A 95 1.52 7.56 -15.84
N PRO A 96 0.43 8.23 -16.23
CA PRO A 96 0.35 9.68 -16.16
C PRO A 96 0.66 10.18 -14.73
N PHE A 97 1.26 11.36 -14.61
CA PHE A 97 1.56 12.03 -13.34
C PHE A 97 1.08 13.48 -13.34
N GLY A 98 0.51 13.94 -12.23
CA GLY A 98 0.07 15.34 -12.07
C GLY A 98 -1.15 15.49 -11.15
N LEU A 99 -1.41 16.74 -10.73
CA LEU A 99 -2.47 17.12 -9.78
C LEU A 99 -3.88 16.70 -10.26
N PHE A 100 -4.07 16.57 -11.58
CA PHE A 100 -5.33 16.18 -12.21
C PHE A 100 -5.34 14.73 -12.71
N VAL A 101 -4.26 13.98 -12.47
CA VAL A 101 -4.17 12.62 -12.97
C VAL A 101 -5.00 11.69 -12.11
N ARG A 102 -6.08 11.21 -12.73
CA ARG A 102 -7.06 10.33 -12.11
C ARG A 102 -6.60 8.88 -11.95
N TRP A 103 -5.46 8.47 -12.52
CA TRP A 103 -5.07 7.06 -12.61
C TRP A 103 -3.55 6.90 -12.44
N ALA A 104 -3.12 6.32 -11.32
CA ALA A 104 -1.76 5.85 -11.12
C ALA A 104 -1.72 4.32 -11.29
N ARG A 105 -0.74 3.82 -12.04
CA ARG A 105 -0.51 2.38 -12.22
C ARG A 105 0.77 1.95 -11.53
N LYS A 106 0.72 0.79 -10.89
CA LYS A 106 1.88 0.09 -10.34
C LYS A 106 1.92 -1.31 -10.93
N GLU A 107 3.05 -1.68 -11.51
CA GLU A 107 3.33 -3.02 -12.02
C GLU A 107 3.85 -3.90 -10.89
N ILE A 108 3.53 -5.19 -10.96
CA ILE A 108 3.96 -6.18 -9.98
C ILE A 108 4.69 -7.27 -10.74
N ALA A 109 5.97 -7.46 -10.44
CA ALA A 109 6.82 -8.47 -11.07
C ALA A 109 7.47 -9.34 -10.00
N GLY A 110 7.64 -10.63 -10.28
CA GLY A 110 8.17 -11.56 -9.29
C GLY A 110 7.93 -13.04 -9.61
N ASP A 111 7.87 -13.83 -8.54
CA ASP A 111 7.62 -15.26 -8.54
C ASP A 111 6.28 -15.59 -9.25
N PRO A 112 6.26 -16.45 -10.29
CA PRO A 112 5.05 -16.77 -11.04
C PRO A 112 4.00 -17.55 -10.22
N GLY A 113 4.40 -18.18 -9.11
CA GLY A 113 3.49 -18.77 -8.16
C GLY A 113 2.68 -17.72 -7.40
N PHE A 114 3.20 -16.50 -7.24
CA PHE A 114 2.50 -15.38 -6.59
C PHE A 114 1.92 -14.37 -7.59
N VAL A 115 2.69 -13.99 -8.60
CA VAL A 115 2.35 -12.94 -9.58
C VAL A 115 1.63 -13.56 -10.77
N LEU A 116 0.37 -13.20 -10.96
CA LEU A 116 -0.40 -13.62 -12.14
C LEU A 116 0.04 -12.86 -13.41
N PRO A 117 -0.16 -13.40 -14.61
CA PRO A 117 0.07 -12.67 -15.86
C PRO A 117 -0.64 -11.31 -15.88
N GLY A 118 0.08 -10.25 -16.25
CA GLY A 118 -0.43 -8.88 -16.31
C GLY A 118 -0.83 -8.28 -14.97
N MET A 119 -0.33 -8.83 -13.85
CA MET A 119 -0.71 -8.36 -12.52
C MET A 119 -0.24 -6.93 -12.26
N ARG A 120 -1.20 -6.07 -11.94
CA ARG A 120 -0.98 -4.64 -11.74
C ARG A 120 -1.99 -4.06 -10.77
N LEU A 121 -1.60 -2.97 -10.13
CA LEU A 121 -2.46 -2.17 -9.30
C LEU A 121 -2.81 -0.87 -10.01
N ALA A 122 -4.09 -0.53 -10.03
CA ALA A 122 -4.61 0.72 -10.57
C ALA A 122 -5.27 1.51 -9.44
N ASP A 123 -4.69 2.67 -9.15
CA ASP A 123 -5.14 3.64 -8.16
C ASP A 123 -5.82 4.80 -8.86
N ARG A 124 -6.93 5.27 -8.30
CA ARG A 124 -7.64 6.47 -8.72
C ARG A 124 -7.81 7.41 -7.53
N SER A 125 -7.36 8.65 -7.70
CA SER A 125 -7.29 9.63 -6.61
C SER A 125 -8.65 10.17 -6.20
N PHE A 126 -9.63 10.27 -7.12
CA PHE A 126 -10.97 10.78 -6.81
C PHE A 126 -12.11 10.10 -7.59
N PRO A 127 -13.06 9.39 -6.92
CA PRO A 127 -12.98 8.96 -5.52
C PRO A 127 -11.81 7.96 -5.33
N GLY A 128 -11.24 7.91 -4.13
CA GLY A 128 -10.14 7.02 -3.77
C GLY A 128 -10.47 5.56 -4.04
N MET A 129 -10.02 5.04 -5.18
CA MET A 129 -10.32 3.67 -5.63
C MET A 129 -9.03 2.95 -6.00
N THR A 130 -8.81 1.80 -5.39
CA THR A 130 -7.66 0.94 -5.63
C THR A 130 -8.19 -0.38 -6.17
N SER A 131 -7.61 -0.86 -7.26
CA SER A 131 -7.93 -2.17 -7.83
C SER A 131 -6.68 -2.96 -8.15
N LEU A 132 -6.64 -4.20 -7.71
CA LEU A 132 -5.64 -5.19 -8.11
C LEU A 132 -6.22 -6.02 -9.26
N LYS A 133 -5.51 -6.03 -10.38
CA LYS A 133 -5.93 -6.65 -11.63
C LYS A 133 -4.86 -7.61 -12.15
N CYS A 134 -5.26 -8.55 -12.99
CA CYS A 134 -4.41 -9.37 -13.84
C CYS A 134 -5.05 -9.45 -15.24
N ASP A 135 -4.45 -10.19 -16.17
CA ASP A 135 -4.99 -10.36 -17.52
C ASP A 135 -6.37 -11.03 -17.52
N ALA A 136 -6.64 -11.91 -16.55
CA ALA A 136 -7.93 -12.57 -16.39
C ALA A 136 -9.04 -11.68 -15.79
N GLY A 137 -8.70 -10.49 -15.27
CA GLY A 137 -9.69 -9.54 -14.74
C GLY A 137 -9.29 -8.85 -13.45
N THR A 138 -10.28 -8.41 -12.68
CA THR A 138 -10.06 -7.72 -11.39
C THR A 138 -10.13 -8.70 -10.24
N LEU A 139 -9.05 -8.82 -9.47
CA LEU A 139 -8.96 -9.69 -8.30
C LEU A 139 -9.65 -9.04 -7.09
N VAL A 140 -9.24 -7.81 -6.77
CA VAL A 140 -9.72 -7.07 -5.61
C VAL A 140 -9.93 -5.62 -6.01
N ARG A 141 -11.04 -5.01 -5.61
CA ARG A 141 -11.28 -3.57 -5.82
C ARG A 141 -11.99 -2.93 -4.64
N THR A 142 -11.76 -1.63 -4.46
CA THR A 142 -12.58 -0.81 -3.57
C THR A 142 -14.05 -0.94 -3.95
N ASN A 143 -14.92 -1.09 -2.95
CA ASN A 143 -16.37 -1.02 -3.15
C ASN A 143 -16.75 0.44 -3.50
N VAL A 144 -17.31 0.64 -4.69
CA VAL A 144 -17.64 1.98 -5.24
C VAL A 144 -18.59 2.75 -4.33
N LEU A 145 -19.58 2.07 -3.75
CA LEU A 145 -20.56 2.72 -2.85
C LEU A 145 -19.91 3.16 -1.53
N ALA A 146 -18.86 2.47 -1.10
CA ALA A 146 -18.11 2.82 0.09
C ALA A 146 -16.94 3.79 -0.20
N ALA A 147 -16.58 4.04 -1.46
CA ALA A 147 -15.39 4.80 -1.80
C ALA A 147 -15.39 6.26 -1.30
N PRO A 148 -16.50 7.04 -1.41
CA PRO A 148 -16.55 8.40 -0.88
C PRO A 148 -16.40 8.43 0.64
N TRP A 149 -17.09 7.52 1.33
CA TRP A 149 -17.06 7.43 2.80
C TRP A 149 -15.73 6.92 3.32
N ASN A 150 -15.12 5.95 2.63
CA ASN A 150 -13.78 5.49 2.94
C ASN A 150 -12.77 6.63 2.80
N GLY A 151 -12.88 7.46 1.76
CA GLY A 151 -12.06 8.67 1.62
C GLY A 151 -12.32 9.70 2.71
N PHE A 152 -13.56 9.83 3.18
CA PHE A 152 -13.87 10.71 4.31
C PHE A 152 -13.29 10.18 5.64
N ALA A 153 -13.52 8.90 5.95
CA ALA A 153 -12.91 8.23 7.12
C ALA A 153 -11.38 8.34 7.09
N TRP A 154 -10.78 8.24 5.91
CA TRP A 154 -9.35 8.36 5.70
C TRP A 154 -8.76 9.66 6.25
N HIS A 155 -9.47 10.77 6.07
CA HIS A 155 -9.01 12.10 6.44
C HIS A 155 -9.42 12.51 7.86
N TYR A 156 -10.52 11.96 8.39
CA TYR A 156 -11.15 12.49 9.60
C TYR A 156 -11.35 11.47 10.73
N THR A 157 -11.04 10.19 10.53
CA THR A 157 -11.29 9.14 11.54
C THR A 157 -10.06 8.27 11.84
N LEU A 158 -10.14 7.51 12.94
CA LEU A 158 -9.10 6.58 13.36
C LEU A 158 -8.79 5.53 12.26
N PRO A 159 -7.55 5.04 12.19
CA PRO A 159 -7.18 3.92 11.33
C PRO A 159 -8.13 2.72 11.45
N GLY A 160 -8.42 2.07 10.32
CA GLY A 160 -9.23 0.84 10.28
C GLY A 160 -10.74 1.01 10.12
N ILE A 161 -11.27 2.24 10.19
CA ILE A 161 -12.69 2.47 9.86
C ILE A 161 -12.86 2.41 8.34
N SER A 162 -13.44 1.32 7.85
CA SER A 162 -13.84 1.18 6.46
C SER A 162 -15.33 0.87 6.36
N PHE A 163 -16.05 1.73 5.65
CA PHE A 163 -17.50 1.68 5.47
C PHE A 163 -17.98 0.56 4.53
N GLY A 164 -17.07 -0.25 4.00
CA GLY A 164 -17.43 -1.37 3.15
C GLY A 164 -16.23 -2.24 2.80
N ALA A 165 -16.43 -3.54 2.90
CA ALA A 165 -15.45 -4.52 2.44
C ALA A 165 -15.17 -4.35 0.94
N PRO A 166 -13.93 -4.60 0.50
CA PRO A 166 -13.63 -4.62 -0.93
C PRO A 166 -14.45 -5.69 -1.65
N CYS A 167 -14.67 -5.48 -2.95
CA CYS A 167 -15.18 -6.54 -3.81
C CYS A 167 -14.01 -7.45 -4.16
N VAL A 168 -14.14 -8.73 -3.85
CA VAL A 168 -13.14 -9.78 -4.11
C VAL A 168 -13.75 -10.76 -5.11
N ALA A 169 -13.06 -11.06 -6.21
CA ALA A 169 -13.52 -12.05 -7.17
C ALA A 169 -13.46 -13.47 -6.58
N ALA A 170 -14.27 -14.38 -7.11
CA ALA A 170 -14.25 -15.78 -6.69
C ALA A 170 -12.88 -16.41 -6.99
N GLY A 171 -12.39 -17.25 -6.07
CA GLY A 171 -11.09 -17.94 -6.23
C GLY A 171 -9.84 -17.07 -6.00
N VAL A 172 -10.00 -15.80 -5.63
CA VAL A 172 -8.86 -14.94 -5.29
C VAL A 172 -8.18 -15.46 -4.03
N ARG A 173 -6.85 -15.57 -4.09
CA ARG A 173 -6.05 -16.09 -2.98
C ARG A 173 -5.91 -15.05 -1.85
N PRO A 174 -5.83 -15.49 -0.58
CA PRO A 174 -5.67 -14.59 0.56
C PRO A 174 -4.47 -13.64 0.42
N GLU A 175 -3.35 -14.12 -0.13
CA GLU A 175 -2.14 -13.33 -0.38
C GLU A 175 -2.35 -12.13 -1.34
N HIS A 176 -3.26 -12.23 -2.31
CA HIS A 176 -3.60 -11.14 -3.22
C HIS A 176 -4.49 -10.09 -2.53
N ILE A 177 -5.36 -10.54 -1.62
CA ILE A 177 -6.20 -9.67 -0.79
C ILE A 177 -5.32 -8.91 0.21
N ALA A 178 -4.40 -9.62 0.89
CA ALA A 178 -3.40 -9.04 1.78
C ALA A 178 -2.55 -7.98 1.06
N LEU A 179 -2.05 -8.29 -0.15
CA LEU A 179 -1.29 -7.35 -0.97
C LEU A 179 -2.10 -6.08 -1.30
N TRP A 180 -3.38 -6.23 -1.66
CA TRP A 180 -4.25 -5.09 -1.93
C TRP A 180 -4.41 -4.19 -0.69
N PHE A 181 -4.63 -4.78 0.50
CA PHE A 181 -4.70 -4.01 1.75
C PHE A 181 -3.39 -3.30 2.08
N ALA A 182 -2.26 -4.01 1.95
CA ALA A 182 -0.95 -3.42 2.22
C ALA A 182 -0.68 -2.22 1.30
N ILE A 183 -0.90 -2.35 -0.01
CA ILE A 183 -0.66 -1.24 -0.96
C ILE A 183 -1.66 -0.10 -0.72
N ARG A 184 -2.93 -0.41 -0.44
CA ARG A 184 -3.94 0.62 -0.15
C ARG A 184 -3.51 1.48 1.05
N GLU A 185 -2.99 0.88 2.12
CA GLU A 185 -2.53 1.62 3.30
C GLU A 185 -1.33 2.53 2.99
N THR A 186 -0.49 2.20 2.00
CA THR A 186 0.63 3.08 1.60
C THR A 186 0.19 4.38 0.93
N ASN A 187 -1.04 4.43 0.41
CA ASN A 187 -1.57 5.62 -0.25
C ASN A 187 -2.20 6.61 0.76
N ARG A 188 -1.92 6.44 2.07
CA ARG A 188 -2.54 7.19 3.18
C ARG A 188 -1.88 8.51 3.51
#